data_AF-A0A5J5CBN3-F1
#
_entry.id   AF-A0A5J5CBN3-F1
#
_cell.length_a   1.000
_cell.length_b   1.000
_cell.length_c   1.000
_cell.angle_alpha   90.00
_cell.angle_beta   90.00
_cell.angle_gamma   90.00
#
_symmetry.space_group_name_H-M   'P 1'
#
loop_
_entity.id
_entity.type
_entity.pdbx_description
1 polymer ?
#
loop_
_entity_poly.entity_id
_entity_poly.type
_entity_poly.pdbx_seq_one_letter_code
_entity_poly.pdbx_strand_id
1 'polypeptide(L)'
;MLGFLFLKIPDGHLLSDGLQSQQDVEVAALGRPFGLGMLYDCREDSLVPGLTLWDHDDLMSHIGERPQNYNDFEIVASESFADKSSALNVEASLKASFLGGLVEVGGSAKYLNDSKTSKSQARVTLKYKATTKVKELSMDHSEEAI
;
A
#
# COMPACT_ATOMS: atom_id res chain seq x y z
N MET A 1 11.50 -7.74 -12.51
CA MET A 1 12.28 -6.62 -11.96
C MET A 1 11.91 -6.59 -10.50
N LEU A 2 12.87 -6.86 -9.61
CA LEU A 2 12.67 -6.67 -8.17
C LEU A 2 12.55 -5.17 -7.94
N GLY A 3 11.40 -4.73 -7.44
CA GLY A 3 11.15 -3.33 -7.10
C GLY A 3 11.42 -3.09 -5.62
N PHE A 4 11.98 -1.93 -5.29
CA PHE A 4 12.02 -1.44 -3.91
C PHE A 4 10.70 -0.75 -3.61
N LEU A 5 10.00 -1.19 -2.56
CA LEU A 5 8.74 -0.59 -2.17
C LEU A 5 9.00 0.54 -1.17
N PHE A 6 8.76 1.78 -1.59
CA PHE A 6 8.63 2.92 -0.68
C PHE A 6 7.14 3.18 -0.46
N LEU A 7 6.65 2.94 0.76
CA LEU A 7 5.27 3.22 1.11
C LEU A 7 5.11 4.71 1.47
N LYS A 8 4.83 5.54 0.46
CA LYS A 8 4.23 6.88 0.65
C LYS A 8 2.72 6.75 0.45
N ILE A 9 1.87 7.44 1.21
CA ILE A 9 0.43 7.59 0.91
C ILE A 9 0.15 9.10 0.74
N PRO A 10 -0.67 9.56 -0.25
CA PRO A 10 -0.46 10.85 -0.93
C PRO A 10 -1.55 11.92 -0.69
N ASP A 11 -1.24 13.15 -1.11
CA ASP A 11 -2.20 14.16 -1.62
C ASP A 11 -1.74 14.58 -3.03
N GLY A 12 -2.66 14.60 -3.99
CA GLY A 12 -2.37 14.72 -5.41
C GLY A 12 -2.42 16.14 -5.98
N HIS A 13 -1.49 16.43 -6.89
CA HIS A 13 -1.71 17.12 -8.16
C HIS A 13 -0.43 16.97 -9.01
N LEU A 14 -0.51 16.34 -10.19
CA LEU A 14 0.60 16.28 -11.14
C LEU A 14 0.18 16.93 -12.46
N LEU A 15 0.90 17.99 -12.85
CA LEU A 15 1.04 18.41 -14.23
C LEU A 15 2.30 17.74 -14.77
N SER A 16 2.16 16.94 -15.83
CA SER A 16 3.27 16.25 -16.48
C SER A 16 3.86 17.11 -17.59
N ASP A 17 5.18 17.23 -17.63
CA ASP A 17 5.93 17.28 -18.89
C ASP A 17 7.26 16.54 -18.75
N GLY A 18 7.73 15.98 -19.87
CA GLY A 18 8.49 14.74 -19.94
C GLY A 18 9.90 14.67 -19.35
N LEU A 19 10.15 13.56 -18.66
CA LEU A 19 11.39 12.77 -18.59
C LEU A 19 10.99 11.40 -18.04
N GLN A 20 11.49 10.27 -18.58
CA GLN A 20 11.22 8.94 -18.01
C GLN A 20 11.80 8.88 -16.61
N SER A 21 10.99 9.22 -15.60
CA SER A 21 11.34 9.14 -14.21
C SER A 21 11.31 7.68 -13.79
N GLN A 22 12.28 7.29 -12.95
CA GLN A 22 12.19 6.09 -12.15
C GLN A 22 10.92 6.24 -11.31
N GLN A 23 9.82 5.60 -11.73
CA GLN A 23 8.52 5.75 -11.08
C GLN A 23 8.52 4.96 -9.78
N ASP A 24 8.28 5.66 -8.68
CA ASP A 24 7.98 5.03 -7.40
C ASP A 24 6.72 4.18 -7.54
N VAL A 25 6.77 2.96 -7.02
CA VAL A 25 5.64 2.04 -7.00
C VAL A 25 4.99 2.14 -5.62
N GLU A 26 3.78 2.70 -5.57
CA GLU A 26 2.93 2.70 -4.38
C GLU A 26 1.88 1.57 -4.50
N VAL A 27 1.75 0.76 -3.45
CA VAL A 27 0.81 -0.37 -3.44
C VAL A 27 0.05 -0.41 -2.12
N ALA A 28 -1.28 -0.56 -2.19
CA ALA A 28 -2.09 -0.76 -1.00
C ALA A 28 -1.68 -2.05 -0.25
N ALA A 29 -1.43 -1.93 1.05
CA ALA A 29 -0.98 -3.07 1.85
C ALA A 29 -2.05 -4.17 1.96
N LEU A 30 -3.33 -3.79 1.96
CA LEU A 30 -4.49 -4.69 2.07
C LEU A 30 -4.42 -5.67 3.26
N GLY A 31 -3.79 -5.24 4.36
CA GLY A 31 -3.62 -6.07 5.55
C GLY A 31 -2.54 -7.14 5.45
N ARG A 32 -1.77 -7.17 4.35
CA ARG A 32 -0.55 -7.99 4.24
C ARG A 32 0.55 -7.41 5.14
N PRO A 33 1.40 -8.24 5.77
CA PRO A 33 2.42 -7.78 6.70
C PRO A 33 3.64 -7.25 5.94
N PHE A 34 3.69 -5.95 5.68
CA PHE A 34 4.87 -5.28 5.12
C PHE A 34 5.88 -4.93 6.22
N GLY A 35 7.14 -5.28 6.00
CA GLY A 35 8.29 -4.81 6.76
C GLY A 35 9.19 -3.94 5.88
N LEU A 36 9.88 -2.97 6.50
CA LEU A 36 10.90 -2.21 5.79
C LEU A 36 12.04 -3.14 5.34
N GLY A 37 12.54 -2.92 4.13
CA GLY A 37 13.62 -3.72 3.54
C GLY A 37 13.16 -5.05 2.92
N MET A 38 11.87 -5.41 3.02
CA MET A 38 11.32 -6.56 2.32
C MET A 38 11.31 -6.33 0.81
N LEU A 39 11.58 -7.39 0.06
CA LEU A 39 11.46 -7.39 -1.40
C LEU A 39 10.03 -7.66 -1.83
N TYR A 40 9.60 -6.98 -2.90
CA TYR A 40 8.29 -7.16 -3.53
C TYR A 40 8.44 -7.65 -4.97
N ASP A 41 7.75 -8.73 -5.31
CA ASP A 41 7.61 -9.18 -6.70
C ASP A 41 6.36 -8.55 -7.32
N CYS A 42 6.56 -7.53 -8.16
CA CYS A 42 5.47 -6.83 -8.84
C CYS A 42 4.70 -7.69 -9.85
N ARG A 43 5.22 -8.86 -10.25
CA ARG A 43 4.55 -9.76 -11.22
C ARG A 43 3.54 -10.66 -10.54
N GLU A 44 3.90 -11.15 -9.37
CA GLU A 44 3.08 -12.06 -8.57
C GLU A 44 2.32 -11.32 -7.45
N ASP A 45 2.52 -10.00 -7.33
CA ASP A 45 2.02 -9.15 -6.23
C ASP A 45 2.26 -9.76 -4.83
N SER A 46 3.46 -10.32 -4.65
CA SER A 46 3.83 -11.09 -3.46
C SER A 46 5.03 -10.49 -2.72
N LEU A 47 4.99 -10.62 -1.40
CA LEU A 47 6.11 -10.31 -0.52
C LEU A 47 7.08 -11.49 -0.51
N VAL A 48 8.38 -11.22 -0.55
CA VAL A 48 9.42 -12.25 -0.40
C VAL A 48 9.93 -12.23 1.05
N PRO A 49 9.41 -13.12 1.93
CA PRO A 49 9.83 -13.14 3.32
C PRO A 49 11.25 -13.69 3.46
N GLY A 50 11.98 -13.21 4.48
CA GLY A 50 13.29 -13.74 4.86
C GLY A 50 14.46 -13.33 3.96
N LEU A 51 14.22 -12.49 2.95
CA LEU A 51 15.27 -11.91 2.12
C LEU A 51 15.23 -10.39 2.25
N THR A 52 16.33 -9.82 2.74
CA THR A 52 16.56 -8.37 2.86
C THR A 52 17.90 -8.04 2.21
N LEU A 53 18.04 -6.81 1.69
CA LEU A 53 19.28 -6.36 1.07
C LEU A 53 20.32 -5.87 2.07
N TRP A 54 19.90 -5.64 3.30
CA TRP A 54 20.73 -5.26 4.43
C TRP A 54 20.64 -6.34 5.51
N ASP A 55 21.69 -6.50 6.29
CA ASP A 55 21.56 -7.20 7.55
C ASP A 55 20.63 -6.43 8.49
N HIS A 56 20.20 -7.11 9.54
CA HIS A 56 19.20 -6.57 10.45
C HIS A 56 19.67 -5.30 11.16
N ASP A 57 20.93 -5.23 11.59
CA ASP A 57 21.41 -4.13 12.41
C ASP A 57 21.62 -2.88 11.57
N ASP A 58 22.19 -3.05 10.36
CA ASP A 58 22.28 -2.00 9.36
C ASP A 58 20.88 -1.52 8.95
N LEU A 59 19.93 -2.42 8.73
CA LEU A 59 18.55 -2.03 8.41
C LEU A 59 17.93 -1.17 9.51
N MET A 60 18.07 -1.56 10.77
CA MET A 60 17.47 -0.83 11.89
C MET A 60 18.09 0.56 12.08
N SER A 61 19.39 0.73 11.79
CA SER A 61 20.07 2.03 11.92
C SER A 61 19.59 3.08 10.91
N HIS A 62 19.01 2.66 9.78
CA HIS A 62 18.56 3.53 8.69
C HIS A 62 17.04 3.79 8.69
N ILE A 63 16.30 3.29 9.68
CA ILE A 63 14.85 3.55 9.78
C ILE A 63 14.59 4.94 10.34
N GLY A 64 14.04 5.81 9.49
CA GLY A 64 13.40 7.05 9.91
C GLY A 64 11.93 6.81 10.27
N GLU A 65 11.46 7.40 11.36
CA GLU A 65 10.04 7.43 11.73
C GLU A 65 9.60 8.86 12.02
N ARG A 66 8.49 9.27 11.41
CA ARG A 66 7.83 10.55 11.70
C ARG A 66 6.37 10.34 12.11
N PRO A 67 5.86 11.06 13.12
CA PRO A 67 4.43 11.11 13.38
C PRO A 67 3.71 11.76 12.20
N GLN A 68 2.55 11.25 11.84
CA GLN A 68 1.66 11.83 10.84
C GLN A 68 0.25 11.69 11.34
N ASN A 69 -0.37 12.77 11.81
CA ASN A 69 -1.74 12.74 12.30
C ASN A 69 -2.69 13.10 11.16
N TYR A 70 -3.29 12.11 10.52
CA TYR A 70 -4.28 12.30 9.47
C TYR A 70 -5.48 11.40 9.72
N ASN A 71 -6.68 11.96 9.63
CA ASN A 71 -7.93 11.23 9.75
C ASN A 71 -8.89 11.68 8.65
N ASP A 72 -9.66 10.74 8.12
CA ASP A 72 -10.69 10.97 7.12
C ASP A 72 -11.82 9.95 7.25
N PHE A 73 -12.99 10.27 6.72
CA PHE A 73 -14.13 9.37 6.72
C PHE A 73 -14.95 9.48 5.44
N GLU A 74 -15.57 8.37 5.05
CA GLU A 74 -16.37 8.27 3.84
C GLU A 74 -17.60 7.40 4.11
N ILE A 75 -18.76 7.84 3.62
CA ILE A 75 -20.01 7.07 3.69
C ILE A 75 -20.31 6.55 2.29
N VAL A 76 -20.33 5.22 2.16
CA VAL A 76 -20.58 4.54 0.89
C VAL A 76 -21.92 3.82 0.97
N ALA A 77 -22.86 4.21 0.10
CA ALA A 77 -24.18 3.57 -0.01
C ALA A 77 -24.24 2.51 -1.12
N SER A 78 -23.25 2.50 -2.02
CA SER A 78 -23.09 1.51 -3.08
C SER A 78 -22.10 0.42 -2.65
N GLU A 79 -22.32 -0.81 -3.08
CA GLU A 79 -21.55 -1.99 -2.65
C GLU A 79 -20.96 -2.74 -3.85
N SER A 80 -20.78 -2.07 -4.99
CA SER A 80 -20.10 -2.68 -6.13
C SER A 80 -18.64 -2.92 -5.79
N PHE A 81 -18.04 -3.94 -6.39
CA PHE A 81 -16.61 -4.20 -6.21
C PHE A 81 -15.75 -2.99 -6.61
N ALA A 82 -16.17 -2.24 -7.63
CA ALA A 82 -15.50 -1.00 -8.04
C ALA A 82 -15.49 0.03 -6.88
N ASP A 83 -16.65 0.25 -6.24
CA ASP A 83 -16.76 1.18 -5.11
C ASP A 83 -15.91 0.71 -3.91
N LYS A 84 -15.93 -0.59 -3.60
CA LYS A 84 -15.11 -1.16 -2.52
C LYS A 84 -13.62 -0.99 -2.77
N SER A 85 -13.19 -1.28 -4.00
CA SER A 85 -11.80 -1.13 -4.41
C SER A 85 -11.35 0.34 -4.37
N SER A 86 -12.21 1.27 -4.78
CA SER A 86 -11.93 2.71 -4.72
C SER A 86 -11.84 3.19 -3.27
N ALA A 87 -12.74 2.75 -2.39
CA ALA A 87 -12.72 3.11 -0.98
C ALA A 87 -11.41 2.68 -0.29
N LEU A 88 -10.74 1.64 -0.77
CA LEU A 88 -9.48 1.14 -0.21
C LEU A 88 -8.24 1.53 -1.04
N ASN A 89 -8.37 2.47 -1.98
CA ASN A 89 -7.29 2.92 -2.88
C ASN A 89 -6.59 1.74 -3.59
N VAL A 90 -7.38 0.80 -4.13
CA VAL A 90 -6.87 -0.37 -4.86
C VAL A 90 -6.76 -0.07 -6.35
N GLU A 91 -5.53 0.14 -6.79
CA GLU A 91 -5.17 0.38 -8.19
C GLU A 91 -5.49 -0.81 -9.11
N ALA A 92 -5.56 -0.54 -10.42
CA ALA A 92 -6.03 -1.50 -11.41
C ALA A 92 -5.22 -2.81 -11.46
N SER A 93 -3.88 -2.74 -11.37
CA SER A 93 -3.02 -3.93 -11.34
C SER A 93 -3.30 -4.80 -10.12
N LEU A 94 -3.27 -4.21 -8.92
CA LEU A 94 -3.52 -4.91 -7.67
C LEU A 94 -4.94 -5.48 -7.60
N LYS A 95 -5.92 -4.77 -8.19
CA LYS A 95 -7.30 -5.25 -8.35
C LYS A 95 -7.38 -6.52 -9.19
N ALA A 96 -6.65 -6.56 -10.32
CA ALA A 96 -6.58 -7.74 -11.16
C ALA A 96 -5.96 -8.92 -10.41
N SER A 97 -4.87 -8.68 -9.67
CA SER A 97 -4.20 -9.72 -8.88
C SER A 97 -5.06 -10.24 -7.74
N PHE A 98 -5.83 -9.38 -7.08
CA PHE A 98 -6.83 -9.81 -6.10
C PHE A 98 -7.92 -10.69 -6.73
N LEU A 99 -8.51 -10.27 -7.86
CA LEU A 99 -9.51 -11.06 -8.57
C LEU A 99 -8.95 -12.39 -9.12
N GLY A 100 -7.65 -12.42 -9.44
CA GLY A 100 -6.91 -13.61 -9.85
C GLY A 100 -6.46 -14.52 -8.70
N GLY A 101 -6.70 -14.12 -7.44
CA GLY A 101 -6.35 -14.92 -6.26
C GLY A 101 -4.87 -14.88 -5.87
N LEU A 102 -4.08 -13.95 -6.43
CA LEU A 102 -2.66 -13.77 -6.09
C LEU A 102 -2.48 -13.01 -4.76
N VAL A 103 -3.48 -12.22 -4.36
CA VAL A 103 -3.44 -11.37 -3.16
C VAL A 103 -4.47 -11.84 -2.14
N GLU A 104 -3.98 -12.34 -1.01
CA GLU A 104 -4.81 -12.55 0.18
C GLU A 104 -4.93 -11.25 0.97
N VAL A 105 -6.15 -10.96 1.44
CA VAL A 105 -6.47 -9.70 2.16
C VAL A 105 -6.69 -9.94 3.65
N GLY A 106 -6.13 -9.04 4.46
CA GLY A 106 -6.23 -9.04 5.92
C GLY A 106 -6.96 -7.82 6.47
N GLY A 107 -7.21 -7.83 7.78
CA GLY A 107 -7.74 -6.68 8.52
C GLY A 107 -9.00 -6.06 7.89
N SER A 108 -9.01 -4.74 7.75
CA SER A 108 -10.11 -3.98 7.13
C SER A 108 -10.31 -4.27 5.64
N ALA A 109 -9.26 -4.72 4.93
CA ALA A 109 -9.35 -5.05 3.52
C ALA A 109 -10.19 -6.30 3.21
N LYS A 110 -10.54 -7.10 4.24
CA LYS A 110 -11.56 -8.16 4.12
C LYS A 110 -12.92 -7.64 3.65
N TYR A 111 -13.17 -6.33 3.78
CA TYR A 111 -14.32 -5.68 3.15
C TYR A 111 -14.45 -5.95 1.64
N LEU A 112 -13.33 -6.15 0.92
CA LEU A 112 -13.34 -6.52 -0.51
C LEU A 112 -14.03 -7.86 -0.78
N ASN A 113 -13.98 -8.79 0.17
CA ASN A 113 -14.61 -10.11 0.09
C ASN A 113 -16.06 -10.11 0.62
N ASP A 114 -16.46 -9.07 1.32
CA ASP A 114 -17.83 -8.95 1.79
C ASP A 114 -18.78 -8.71 0.59
N SER A 115 -19.92 -9.38 0.58
CA SER A 115 -20.92 -9.25 -0.48
C SER A 115 -22.33 -9.31 0.11
N LYS A 116 -23.27 -8.65 -0.54
CA LYS A 116 -24.69 -8.78 -0.17
C LYS A 116 -25.17 -10.18 -0.50
N THR A 117 -25.91 -10.78 0.43
CA THR A 117 -26.53 -12.11 0.21
C THR A 117 -27.85 -12.01 -0.56
N SER A 118 -28.46 -10.82 -0.62
CA SER A 118 -29.71 -10.56 -1.34
C SER A 118 -29.77 -9.14 -1.91
N LYS A 119 -30.54 -8.98 -2.99
CA LYS A 119 -30.86 -7.66 -3.57
C LYS A 119 -31.82 -6.84 -2.69
N SER A 120 -32.60 -7.48 -1.83
CA SER A 120 -33.56 -6.82 -0.93
C SER A 120 -32.92 -6.31 0.37
N GLN A 121 -31.62 -6.04 0.36
CA GLN A 121 -30.86 -5.58 1.51
C GLN A 121 -30.33 -4.17 1.28
N ALA A 122 -30.79 -3.24 2.12
CA ALA A 122 -30.16 -1.94 2.28
C ALA A 122 -28.90 -2.08 3.13
N ARG A 123 -27.81 -1.43 2.71
CA ARG A 123 -26.55 -1.37 3.44
C ARG A 123 -25.93 0.01 3.23
N VAL A 124 -25.33 0.52 4.29
CA VAL A 124 -24.50 1.72 4.27
C VAL A 124 -23.19 1.35 4.97
N THR A 125 -22.07 1.68 4.36
CA THR A 125 -20.74 1.42 4.89
C THR A 125 -20.08 2.73 5.30
N LEU A 126 -19.61 2.81 6.54
CA LEU A 126 -18.77 3.90 7.02
C LEU A 126 -17.32 3.43 6.96
N LYS A 127 -16.52 4.08 6.13
CA LYS A 127 -15.07 3.95 6.12
C LYS A 127 -14.47 5.03 7.00
N TYR A 128 -13.60 4.63 7.91
CA TYR A 128 -12.74 5.52 8.67
C TYR A 128 -11.29 5.23 8.31
N LYS A 129 -10.54 6.27 7.93
CA LYS A 129 -9.13 6.19 7.57
C LYS A 129 -8.34 7.00 8.58
N ALA A 130 -7.33 6.37 9.17
CA ALA A 130 -6.38 7.03 10.05
C ALA A 130 -4.96 6.66 9.62
N THR A 131 -4.13 7.68 9.42
CA THR A 131 -2.67 7.54 9.34
C THR A 131 -2.12 8.15 10.62
N THR A 132 -1.20 7.45 11.29
CA THR A 132 -0.63 7.88 12.58
C THR A 132 0.86 8.17 12.50
N LYS A 133 1.58 7.45 11.64
CA LYS A 133 3.04 7.50 11.49
C LYS A 133 3.42 7.11 10.07
N VAL A 134 4.58 7.60 9.63
CA VAL A 134 5.28 7.11 8.45
C VAL A 134 6.65 6.63 8.87
N LYS A 135 7.03 5.45 8.39
CA LYS A 135 8.38 4.91 8.51
C LYS A 135 8.98 4.76 7.13
N GLU A 136 10.24 5.12 6.98
CA GLU A 136 10.97 5.09 5.72
C GLU A 136 12.42 4.65 5.97
N LEU A 137 13.05 4.07 4.95
CA LEU A 137 14.48 3.79 4.96
C LEU A 137 15.19 4.96 4.28
N SER A 138 16.07 5.65 5.01
CA SER A 138 16.96 6.65 4.41
C SER A 138 18.25 5.96 4.00
N MET A 139 18.65 6.11 2.74
CA MET A 139 19.99 5.74 2.31
C MET A 139 20.86 6.97 2.50
N ASP A 140 21.36 7.19 3.72
CA ASP A 140 22.36 8.21 3.99
C ASP A 140 23.69 7.71 3.42
N HIS A 141 23.93 7.96 2.14
CA HIS A 141 25.28 7.83 1.56
C HIS A 141 26.12 8.96 2.13
N SER A 142 26.75 8.75 3.29
CA SER A 142 27.85 9.61 3.70
C SER A 142 28.99 9.41 2.70
N GLU A 143 29.16 10.36 1.77
CA GLU A 143 30.41 10.52 1.02
C GLU A 143 31.50 10.80 2.06
N GLU A 144 32.26 9.76 2.38
CA GLU A 144 33.49 9.89 3.15
C GLU A 144 34.51 10.59 2.24
N ALA A 145 34.51 11.93 2.26
CA ALA A 145 35.55 12.72 1.64
C ALA A 145 36.85 12.53 2.43
N ILE A 146 37.79 11.80 1.81
CA ILE A 146 39.18 11.62 2.27
C ILE A 146 39.95 12.93 2.09
#